data_AF-A0A5D0HDF2-F1
#
_entry.id   AF-A0A5D0HDF2-F1
#
_cell.length_a   1.000
_cell.length_b   1.000
_cell.length_c   1.000
_cell.angle_alpha   90.00
_cell.angle_beta   90.00
_cell.angle_gamma   90.00
#
_symmetry.space_group_name_H-M   'P 1'
#
loop_
_entity.id
_entity.type
_entity.pdbx_description
1 polymer ?
#
loop_
_entity_poly.entity_id
_entity_poly.type
_entity_poly.pdbx_seq_one_letter_code
_entity_poly.pdbx_strand_id
1 'polypeptide(L)'
;RGVVIKGLLHNDDENAEKQWLPAGSYWQQPAGEAHITAADAEDNMAFLDIQEGPYLVKPTSEAFDNGEKPVNVDKTNLVWLNANDIEWVSEKSNVETAFLWGSHEKNQLRASLIKLPAGFKGKIKNLSPNFRAVVISG
;
A
#
# COMPACT_ATOMS: atom_id res chain seq x y z
N ARG A 1 2.08 -2.30 6.82
CA ARG A 1 2.11 -1.99 5.38
C ARG A 1 2.03 -0.49 5.22
N GLY A 2 2.59 0.10 4.17
CA GLY A 2 2.63 1.56 4.02
C GLY A 2 2.52 2.06 2.61
N VAL A 3 2.06 3.31 2.47
CA VAL A 3 2.04 4.08 1.23
C VAL A 3 2.70 5.42 1.48
N VAL A 4 3.65 5.80 0.63
CA VAL A 4 4.30 7.10 0.70
C VAL A 4 3.35 8.16 0.15
N ILE A 5 2.98 9.15 0.96
CA ILE A 5 2.12 10.27 0.55
C ILE A 5 2.97 11.47 0.10
N LYS A 6 4.10 11.73 0.77
CA LYS A 6 5.02 12.84 0.46
C LYS A 6 6.46 12.44 0.77
N GLY A 7 7.41 12.97 0.01
CA GLY A 7 8.84 12.80 0.25
C GLY A 7 9.41 11.48 -0.30
N LEU A 8 10.47 11.01 0.35
CA LEU A 8 11.22 9.79 0.02
C LEU A 8 11.37 8.95 1.29
N LEU A 9 10.87 7.72 1.27
CA LEU A 9 10.99 6.79 2.41
C LEU A 9 11.73 5.52 2.01
N HIS A 10 12.38 4.89 2.96
CA HIS A 10 12.97 3.56 2.81
C HIS A 10 12.46 2.69 3.94
N ASN A 11 12.11 1.43 3.65
CA ASN A 11 11.71 0.45 4.64
C ASN A 11 12.31 -0.90 4.30
N ASP A 12 13.28 -1.38 5.07
CA ASP A 12 13.94 -2.65 4.83
C ASP A 12 14.81 -3.09 6.04
N ASP A 13 15.63 -4.13 5.89
CA ASP A 13 16.68 -4.52 6.84
C ASP A 13 17.67 -3.36 7.10
N GLU A 14 18.26 -3.33 8.30
CA GLU A 14 19.22 -2.29 8.70
C GLU A 14 20.45 -2.21 7.78
N ASN A 15 20.83 -3.33 7.15
CA ASN A 15 21.99 -3.46 6.27
C ASN A 15 21.61 -3.42 4.79
N ALA A 16 20.34 -3.25 4.46
CA ALA A 16 19.89 -3.17 3.08
C ALA A 16 20.45 -1.94 2.37
N GLU A 17 20.72 -2.06 1.07
CA GLU A 17 20.99 -0.87 0.26
C GLU A 17 19.76 0.05 0.27
N LYS A 18 20.00 1.35 0.31
CA LYS A 18 18.93 2.35 0.34
C LYS A 18 18.13 2.30 -0.95
N GLN A 19 16.92 1.77 -0.85
CA GLN A 19 15.89 1.82 -1.88
C GLN A 19 14.87 2.88 -1.48
N TRP A 20 15.02 4.09 -2.02
CA TRP A 20 14.13 5.22 -1.72
C TRP A 20 12.84 5.12 -2.54
N LEU A 21 11.72 5.02 -1.82
CA LEU A 21 10.36 4.99 -2.30
C LEU A 21 9.78 6.41 -2.36
N PRO A 22 9.49 6.96 -3.55
CA PRO A 22 8.86 8.26 -3.69
C PRO A 22 7.36 8.23 -3.41
N ALA A 23 6.75 9.41 -3.26
CA ALA A 23 5.29 9.56 -3.14
C ALA A 23 4.52 8.76 -4.20
N GLY A 24 3.53 7.97 -3.73
CA GLY A 24 2.76 7.01 -4.52
C GLY A 24 3.27 5.56 -4.42
N SER A 25 4.46 5.34 -3.86
CA SER A 25 5.04 4.01 -3.68
C SER A 25 4.43 3.27 -2.49
N TYR A 26 4.56 1.94 -2.50
CA TYR A 26 3.98 1.04 -1.51
C TYR A 26 5.05 0.12 -0.90
N TRP A 27 4.87 -0.24 0.37
CA TRP A 27 5.63 -1.32 0.98
C TRP A 27 4.81 -2.22 1.91
N GLN A 28 5.28 -3.46 2.06
CA GLN A 28 4.81 -4.44 3.02
C GLN A 28 5.97 -4.91 3.88
N GLN A 29 5.74 -4.87 5.19
CA GLN A 29 6.63 -5.42 6.21
C GLN A 29 5.90 -6.56 6.91
N PRO A 30 6.45 -7.79 6.93
CA PRO A 30 5.94 -8.92 7.71
C PRO A 30 5.94 -8.63 9.21
N ALA A 31 5.03 -9.27 9.93
CA ALA A 31 5.07 -9.25 11.39
C ALA A 31 6.27 -10.06 11.92
N GLY A 32 6.95 -9.52 12.92
CA GLY A 32 8.05 -10.22 13.60
C GLY A 32 9.44 -10.00 12.99
N GLU A 33 9.54 -9.46 11.78
CA GLU A 33 10.84 -9.17 11.16
C GLU A 33 11.41 -7.81 11.59
N ALA A 34 12.72 -7.80 11.87
CA ALA A 34 13.47 -6.57 12.10
C ALA A 34 13.49 -5.71 10.82
N HIS A 35 13.36 -4.40 10.99
CA HIS A 35 13.42 -3.45 9.88
C HIS A 35 13.72 -2.05 10.41
N ILE A 36 14.18 -1.20 9.50
CA ILE A 36 14.31 0.24 9.68
C ILE A 36 13.31 0.94 8.78
N THR A 37 12.81 2.09 9.24
CA THR A 37 12.16 3.07 8.35
C THR A 37 12.97 4.35 8.37
N ALA A 38 13.41 4.79 7.20
CA ALA A 38 14.21 6.01 7.03
C ALA A 38 13.52 6.98 6.06
N ALA A 39 13.91 8.25 6.12
CA ALA A 39 13.36 9.32 5.30
C ALA A 39 14.47 10.22 4.73
N ASP A 40 14.31 10.71 3.51
CA ASP A 40 15.35 11.49 2.80
C ASP A 40 14.76 12.64 1.97
N ALA A 41 13.87 13.42 2.59
CA ALA A 41 13.38 14.69 2.05
C ALA A 41 13.14 15.69 3.17
N GLU A 42 12.97 16.96 2.83
CA GLU A 42 12.64 18.03 3.80
C GLU A 42 11.34 17.72 4.55
N ASP A 43 10.32 17.25 3.83
CA ASP A 43 9.04 16.83 4.37
C ASP A 43 8.67 15.42 3.89
N ASN A 44 8.32 14.55 4.82
CA ASN A 44 7.93 13.18 4.54
C ASN A 44 6.62 12.83 5.22
N MET A 45 5.76 12.09 4.52
CA MET A 45 4.50 11.61 5.06
C MET A 45 4.18 10.24 4.46
N ALA A 46 3.76 9.32 5.32
CA ALA A 46 3.23 8.03 4.90
C ALA A 46 1.94 7.70 5.62
N PHE A 47 1.12 6.90 4.95
CA PHE A 47 0.02 6.19 5.57
C PHE A 47 0.49 4.79 5.95
N LEU A 48 0.30 4.41 7.21
CA LEU A 48 0.58 3.07 7.71
C LEU A 48 -0.73 2.34 8.00
N ASP A 49 -0.85 1.12 7.47
CA ASP A 49 -1.93 0.19 7.76
C ASP A 49 -1.39 -0.99 8.58
N ILE A 50 -1.96 -1.15 9.77
CA ILE A 50 -1.73 -2.28 10.66
C ILE A 50 -2.98 -3.15 10.58
N GLN A 51 -2.85 -4.32 9.93
CA GLN A 51 -3.98 -5.20 9.65
C GLN A 51 -4.63 -5.70 10.94
N GLU A 52 -3.82 -6.22 11.86
CA GLU A 52 -4.27 -6.77 13.13
C GLU A 52 -3.39 -6.24 14.26
N GLY A 53 -4.03 -5.88 15.38
CA GLY A 53 -3.36 -5.36 16.56
C GLY A 53 -3.23 -6.42 17.66
N PRO A 54 -2.45 -6.12 18.72
CA PRO A 54 -1.77 -4.83 18.95
C PRO A 54 -0.49 -4.66 18.11
N TYR A 55 -0.19 -3.42 17.71
CA TYR A 55 1.12 -3.07 17.15
C TYR A 55 2.14 -2.93 18.28
N LEU A 56 3.05 -3.89 18.40
CA LEU A 56 4.05 -3.93 19.45
C LEU A 56 5.45 -3.81 18.86
N VAL A 57 6.27 -2.93 19.43
CA VAL A 57 7.69 -2.82 19.12
C VAL A 57 8.45 -3.71 20.11
N LYS A 58 9.28 -4.61 19.57
CA LYS A 58 10.05 -5.60 20.32
C LYS A 58 11.54 -5.55 19.96
N PRO A 59 12.44 -6.03 20.84
CA PRO A 59 13.83 -6.24 20.50
C PRO A 59 13.99 -7.24 19.34
N THR A 60 15.05 -7.07 18.54
CA THR A 60 15.36 -7.96 17.40
C THR A 60 15.64 -9.41 17.83
N SER A 61 16.03 -9.64 19.09
CA SER A 61 16.18 -10.99 19.67
C SER A 61 14.85 -11.77 19.79
N GLU A 62 13.70 -11.10 19.68
CA GLU A 62 12.37 -11.71 19.67
C GLU A 62 11.78 -11.82 18.24
N ALA A 63 12.60 -11.61 17.20
CA ALA A 63 12.14 -11.71 15.82
C ALA A 63 11.66 -13.13 15.45
N PHE A 64 10.70 -13.21 14.54
CA PHE A 64 10.18 -14.46 14.01
C PHE A 64 9.76 -14.32 12.54
N ASP A 65 9.85 -15.41 11.78
CA ASP A 65 9.35 -15.50 10.41
C ASP A 65 7.94 -16.10 10.42
N ASN A 66 6.96 -15.38 9.88
CA ASN A 66 5.57 -15.82 9.77
C ASN A 66 5.22 -16.39 8.38
N GLY A 67 6.21 -16.49 7.48
CA GLY A 67 6.08 -16.96 6.10
C GLY A 67 5.75 -15.87 5.08
N GLU A 68 5.35 -14.67 5.51
CA GLU A 68 5.23 -13.52 4.61
C GLU A 68 6.61 -13.06 4.14
N LYS A 69 6.63 -12.21 3.10
CA LYS A 69 7.87 -11.62 2.59
C LYS A 69 7.73 -10.11 2.50
N PRO A 70 8.81 -9.37 2.77
CA PRO A 70 8.82 -7.94 2.58
C PRO A 70 8.70 -7.60 1.10
N VAL A 71 8.02 -6.49 0.81
CA VAL A 71 7.82 -6.01 -0.56
C VAL A 71 8.00 -4.50 -0.58
N ASN A 72 8.84 -4.00 -1.47
CA ASN A 72 9.01 -2.58 -1.79
C ASN A 72 8.64 -2.36 -3.25
N VAL A 73 7.67 -1.49 -3.52
CA VAL A 73 7.17 -1.19 -4.88
C VAL A 73 7.27 0.30 -5.14
N ASP A 74 8.24 0.70 -5.97
CA ASP A 74 8.26 2.04 -6.53
C ASP A 74 6.99 2.30 -7.33
N LYS A 75 6.47 3.54 -7.27
CA LYS A 75 5.28 3.95 -8.02
C LYS A 75 5.31 3.60 -9.51
N THR A 76 6.48 3.55 -10.15
CA THR A 76 6.63 3.21 -11.58
C THR A 76 6.43 1.73 -11.85
N ASN A 77 6.54 0.89 -10.84
CA ASN A 77 6.36 -0.56 -10.92
C ASN A 77 4.93 -0.99 -10.54
N LEU A 78 4.05 -0.04 -10.18
CA LEU A 78 2.64 -0.32 -9.97
C LEU A 78 1.96 -0.65 -11.30
N VAL A 79 1.28 -1.80 -11.34
CA VAL A 79 0.48 -2.22 -12.49
C VAL A 79 -0.92 -1.62 -12.36
N TRP A 80 -1.24 -0.70 -13.26
CA TRP A 80 -2.55 -0.04 -13.32
C TRP A 80 -3.45 -0.76 -14.32
N LEU A 81 -4.63 -1.15 -13.86
CA LEU A 81 -5.65 -1.87 -14.62
C LEU A 81 -6.89 -0.99 -14.78
N ASN A 82 -7.55 -1.08 -15.93
CA ASN A 82 -8.77 -0.35 -16.25
C ASN A 82 -9.89 -1.30 -16.71
N ALA A 83 -11.01 -0.75 -17.19
CA ALA A 83 -12.18 -1.52 -17.62
C ALA A 83 -11.89 -2.51 -18.78
N ASN A 84 -10.81 -2.33 -19.55
CA ASN A 84 -10.40 -3.27 -20.59
C ASN A 84 -9.69 -4.51 -20.01
N ASP A 85 -9.18 -4.42 -18.78
CA ASP A 85 -8.37 -5.47 -18.16
C ASP A 85 -9.15 -6.29 -17.13
N ILE A 86 -10.19 -5.70 -16.52
CA ILE A 86 -10.90 -6.25 -15.35
C ILE A 86 -12.40 -5.87 -15.33
N GLU A 87 -13.24 -6.81 -14.89
CA GLU A 87 -14.71 -6.69 -14.97
C GLU A 87 -15.35 -5.81 -13.88
N TRP A 88 -14.64 -5.53 -12.78
CA TRP A 88 -15.18 -4.77 -11.64
C TRP A 88 -14.95 -3.24 -11.73
N VAL A 89 -14.38 -2.76 -12.83
CA VAL A 89 -14.33 -1.33 -13.17
C VAL A 89 -15.35 -1.07 -14.27
N SER A 90 -16.25 -0.10 -14.05
CA SER A 90 -17.28 0.22 -15.06
C SER A 90 -16.65 0.68 -16.37
N GLU A 91 -17.17 0.16 -17.47
CA GLU A 91 -16.89 0.68 -18.81
C GLU A 91 -17.09 2.21 -18.84
N LYS A 92 -16.25 2.92 -19.62
CA LYS A 92 -16.28 4.38 -19.80
C LYS A 92 -16.00 5.23 -18.55
N SER A 93 -15.60 4.62 -17.44
CA SER A 93 -15.29 5.37 -16.21
C SER A 93 -13.91 6.05 -16.22
N ASN A 94 -12.98 5.59 -17.07
CA ASN A 94 -11.57 5.98 -17.08
C ASN A 94 -10.88 5.87 -15.71
N VAL A 95 -11.41 5.02 -14.82
CA VAL A 95 -10.81 4.71 -13.52
C VAL A 95 -9.72 3.68 -13.73
N GLU A 96 -8.59 3.87 -13.05
CA GLU A 96 -7.52 2.88 -12.98
C GLU A 96 -7.38 2.38 -11.54
N THR A 97 -7.01 1.12 -11.37
CA THR A 97 -6.73 0.52 -10.06
C THR A 97 -5.42 -0.26 -10.10
N ALA A 98 -4.66 -0.21 -9.00
CA ALA A 98 -3.50 -1.06 -8.77
C ALA A 98 -3.72 -1.87 -7.49
N PHE A 99 -3.53 -3.20 -7.56
CA PHE A 99 -3.69 -4.08 -6.40
C PHE A 99 -2.44 -4.04 -5.53
N LEU A 100 -2.65 -3.93 -4.21
CA LEU A 100 -1.55 -3.93 -3.24
C LEU A 100 -1.45 -5.26 -2.51
N TRP A 101 -2.56 -5.75 -1.94
CA TRP A 101 -2.63 -7.05 -1.25
C TRP A 101 -4.07 -7.51 -1.06
N GLY A 102 -4.24 -8.79 -0.71
CA GLY A 102 -5.53 -9.38 -0.35
C GLY A 102 -6.32 -9.94 -1.53
N SER A 103 -7.61 -10.20 -1.32
CA SER A 103 -8.49 -10.87 -2.28
C SER A 103 -9.72 -10.04 -2.63
N HIS A 104 -10.27 -10.24 -3.83
CA HIS A 104 -11.50 -9.59 -4.27
C HIS A 104 -12.77 -10.36 -3.93
N GLU A 105 -12.61 -11.51 -3.29
CA GLU A 105 -13.72 -12.30 -2.79
C GLU A 105 -14.54 -11.53 -1.74
N LYS A 106 -15.82 -11.87 -1.66
CA LYS A 106 -16.74 -11.26 -0.69
C LYS A 106 -16.26 -11.54 0.74
N ASN A 107 -16.34 -10.54 1.61
CA ASN A 107 -15.92 -10.58 3.02
C ASN A 107 -14.42 -10.81 3.25
N GLN A 108 -13.57 -10.78 2.22
CA GLN A 108 -12.11 -10.80 2.38
C GLN A 108 -11.55 -9.37 2.43
N LEU A 109 -10.45 -9.20 3.17
CA LEU A 109 -9.73 -7.92 3.21
C LEU A 109 -8.85 -7.76 1.96
N ARG A 110 -8.71 -6.51 1.53
CA ARG A 110 -7.82 -6.10 0.44
C ARG A 110 -7.45 -4.63 0.57
N ALA A 111 -6.37 -4.25 -0.11
CA ALA A 111 -6.06 -2.87 -0.40
C ALA A 111 -5.74 -2.69 -1.89
N SER A 112 -6.19 -1.56 -2.43
CA SER A 112 -5.92 -1.14 -3.80
C SER A 112 -5.70 0.36 -3.82
N LEU A 113 -4.85 0.84 -4.73
CA LEU A 113 -4.83 2.24 -5.13
C LEU A 113 -5.88 2.45 -6.21
N ILE A 114 -6.61 3.56 -6.14
CA ILE A 114 -7.64 3.92 -7.12
C ILE A 114 -7.31 5.30 -7.66
N LYS A 115 -7.17 5.41 -8.99
CA LYS A 115 -7.00 6.68 -9.68
C LYS A 115 -8.32 7.07 -10.35
N LEU A 116 -8.85 8.22 -9.96
CA LEU A 116 -10.09 8.76 -10.50
C LEU A 116 -9.74 9.89 -11.49
N PRO A 117 -10.39 9.95 -12.67
CA PRO A 117 -10.15 11.03 -13.62
C PRO A 117 -10.67 12.38 -13.09
N ALA A 118 -10.14 13.48 -13.62
CA ALA A 118 -10.58 14.82 -13.23
C ALA A 118 -12.11 14.99 -13.44
N GLY A 119 -12.79 15.53 -12.44
CA GLY A 119 -14.25 15.71 -12.47
C GLY A 119 -15.07 14.44 -12.31
N PHE A 120 -14.45 13.31 -11.91
CA PHE A 120 -15.13 12.03 -11.72
C PHE A 120 -16.35 12.16 -10.78
N LYS A 121 -17.46 11.55 -11.20
CA LYS A 121 -18.67 11.38 -10.39
C LYS A 121 -19.09 9.92 -10.46
N GLY A 122 -19.05 9.22 -9.33
CA GLY A 122 -19.34 7.80 -9.27
C GLY A 122 -19.47 7.29 -7.84
N LYS A 123 -19.47 5.98 -7.68
CA LYS A 123 -19.59 5.29 -6.39
C LYS A 123 -18.60 4.14 -6.33
N ILE A 124 -18.03 3.89 -5.16
CA ILE A 124 -17.23 2.70 -4.87
C ILE A 124 -18.13 1.70 -4.13
N LYS A 125 -18.20 0.45 -4.62
CA LYS A 125 -18.92 -0.63 -3.95
C LYS A 125 -17.95 -1.45 -3.11
N ASN A 126 -18.11 -1.41 -1.78
CA ASN A 126 -17.36 -2.26 -0.87
C ASN A 126 -18.05 -3.63 -0.68
N LEU A 127 -17.28 -4.71 -0.70
CA LEU A 127 -17.77 -6.09 -0.48
C LEU A 127 -17.35 -6.66 0.88
N SER A 128 -16.78 -5.83 1.75
CA SER A 128 -16.32 -6.16 3.10
C SER A 128 -17.15 -5.39 4.16
N PRO A 129 -17.20 -5.84 5.43
CA PRO A 129 -17.83 -5.06 6.50
C PRO A 129 -17.21 -3.67 6.72
N ASN A 130 -15.93 -3.50 6.36
CA ASN A 130 -15.18 -2.27 6.61
C ASN A 130 -14.74 -1.62 5.30
N PHE A 131 -14.91 -0.29 5.20
CA PHE A 131 -14.36 0.53 4.13
C PHE A 131 -13.57 1.69 4.76
N ARG A 132 -12.30 1.83 4.37
CA ARG A 132 -11.44 2.95 4.75
C ARG A 132 -10.78 3.49 3.49
N ALA A 133 -10.65 4.80 3.41
CA ALA A 133 -10.02 5.47 2.27
C ALA A 133 -9.20 6.65 2.78
N VAL A 134 -8.08 6.88 2.10
CA VAL A 134 -7.19 8.02 2.31
C VAL A 134 -6.91 8.64 0.96
N VAL A 135 -6.98 9.97 0.87
CA VAL A 135 -6.58 10.68 -0.35
C VAL A 135 -5.07 10.84 -0.31
N ILE A 136 -4.38 10.30 -1.31
CA ILE A 136 -2.92 10.32 -1.43
C ILE A 136 -2.47 11.53 -2.24
N SER A 137 -3.18 11.84 -3.32
CA SER A 137 -2.92 12.99 -4.20
C SER A 137 -4.17 13.36 -4.99
N GLY A 138 -4.21 14.59 -5.53
CA GLY A 138 -5.32 15.12 -6.31
C GLY A 138 -5.50 16.61 -6.12
#